data_AF-A0A161STW6-F1
#
_entry.id   AF-A0A161STW6-F1
#
_cell.length_a   1.000
_cell.length_b   1.000
_cell.length_c   1.000
_cell.angle_alpha   90.00
_cell.angle_beta   90.00
_cell.angle_gamma   90.00
#
_symmetry.space_group_name_H-M   'P 1'
#
loop_
_entity.id
_entity.type
_entity.pdbx_description
1 polymer ?
#
loop_
_entity_poly.entity_id
_entity_poly.type
_entity_poly.pdbx_seq_one_letter_code
_entity_poly.pdbx_strand_id
1 'polypeptide(L)'
;MPKIAKVLVANRGEIAVRVIRAARDSGKASVAVYADQDRDALHTRLADEAYALDGATSADTYLSIEKILSIARRSGADAVHPGYGFLAENADFARAVIDAGLVWIGPSPDAIEALGDKVTARHVAEKVGAPLAPGTPGPVAGADEVIAFAEQVGLPIAIKAAYGGGGRGLKVARELDEVAEMFESATREAVAAFGRGECFVEKYLDKPRHVETQCLADAAGNVVVVSTRDCSLQRRHQKLVEEAPAPFLSDEQISVLYSASKAILREVGYVGAGTCEFLIGADGTISFLEVNTRLQVEHPVSEEVTGLDLVREQFRIAEGEELGYDDPAPVGHSFEFRINGEDPGRNFLPQPGPIHVFKTFGGPGLRLDSGVTAGDSVSGAFDSLLAKIIVTGRDRAEALERARRALDEFEVAGLPTVLPFHRKVARDPAFTAEDGTFGVYTRWIETEFVNDIPAWDGELESPAETAGRHTVVVEVGGKRLEVSLPDRLGAPAAKPGRPVVAPPSRRSHSASPTAGATGDAVKSPMQATVVKVAVEEGQQVVKGDLVVVLEAMKMEQPIQAHKDGTIGGIDASPGTTVSAGHQLLLIS
;
A
#
# COMPACT_ATOMS: atom_id res chain seq x y z
N MET A 1 31.98 -6.75 -2.54
CA MET A 1 31.19 -7.05 -1.34
C MET A 1 31.02 -8.58 -1.23
N PRO A 2 30.55 -9.17 -0.11
CA PRO A 2 30.27 -10.60 -0.07
C PRO A 2 29.17 -10.95 -1.08
N LYS A 3 29.31 -12.13 -1.71
CA LYS A 3 28.27 -12.66 -2.60
C LYS A 3 27.11 -13.19 -1.75
N ILE A 4 25.89 -12.80 -2.07
CA ILE A 4 24.69 -13.19 -1.35
C ILE A 4 24.35 -14.63 -1.69
N ALA A 5 24.35 -15.51 -0.67
CA ALA A 5 23.98 -16.91 -0.82
C ALA A 5 22.57 -17.21 -0.28
N LYS A 6 22.13 -16.52 0.77
CA LYS A 6 20.82 -16.76 1.40
C LYS A 6 20.14 -15.46 1.84
N VAL A 7 18.98 -15.17 1.25
CA VAL A 7 18.21 -13.95 1.48
C VAL A 7 17.06 -14.22 2.44
N LEU A 8 17.01 -13.47 3.55
CA LEU A 8 15.80 -13.34 4.34
C LEU A 8 14.89 -12.28 3.74
N VAL A 9 13.63 -12.65 3.51
CA VAL A 9 12.61 -11.73 3.00
C VAL A 9 11.79 -11.22 4.17
N ALA A 10 12.02 -9.96 4.55
CA ALA A 10 11.38 -9.32 5.70
C ALA A 10 10.00 -8.75 5.34
N ASN A 11 9.17 -9.57 4.70
CA ASN A 11 7.85 -9.19 4.20
C ASN A 11 6.92 -10.41 4.07
N ARG A 12 5.68 -10.18 3.60
CA ARG A 12 4.65 -11.18 3.34
C ARG A 12 3.99 -10.96 1.97
N GLY A 13 2.93 -11.73 1.69
CA GLY A 13 2.09 -11.51 0.52
C GLY A 13 2.82 -11.74 -0.80
N GLU A 14 2.32 -11.09 -1.85
CA GLU A 14 2.82 -11.18 -3.22
C GLU A 14 4.26 -10.68 -3.36
N ILE A 15 4.67 -9.63 -2.63
CA ILE A 15 6.05 -9.15 -2.71
C ILE A 15 7.04 -10.16 -2.16
N ALA A 16 6.68 -10.85 -1.07
CA ALA A 16 7.53 -11.93 -0.58
C ALA A 16 7.68 -13.04 -1.63
N VAL A 17 6.59 -13.42 -2.29
CA VAL A 17 6.61 -14.37 -3.42
C VAL A 17 7.49 -13.88 -4.56
N ARG A 18 7.38 -12.60 -4.95
CA ARG A 18 8.17 -11.97 -6.01
C ARG A 18 9.68 -12.03 -5.72
N VAL A 19 10.07 -11.74 -4.49
CA VAL A 19 11.49 -11.78 -4.06
C VAL A 19 12.01 -13.20 -3.97
N ILE A 20 11.22 -14.14 -3.43
CA ILE A 20 11.58 -15.57 -3.35
C ILE A 20 11.83 -16.14 -4.76
N ARG A 21 10.98 -15.80 -5.74
CA ARG A 21 11.17 -16.23 -7.14
C ARG A 21 12.47 -15.69 -7.73
N ALA A 22 12.75 -14.39 -7.59
CA ALA A 22 14.02 -13.81 -8.06
C ALA A 22 15.25 -14.42 -7.36
N ALA A 23 15.15 -14.72 -6.06
CA ALA A 23 16.22 -15.38 -5.32
C ALA A 23 16.51 -16.76 -5.92
N ARG A 24 15.46 -17.56 -6.16
CA ARG A 24 15.56 -18.88 -6.82
C ARG A 24 16.17 -18.78 -8.21
N ASP A 25 15.72 -17.86 -9.04
CA ASP A 25 16.24 -17.64 -10.40
C ASP A 25 17.70 -17.18 -10.40
N SER A 26 18.14 -16.55 -9.30
CA SER A 26 19.52 -16.12 -9.08
C SER A 26 20.37 -17.19 -8.35
N GLY A 27 19.84 -18.38 -8.10
CA GLY A 27 20.52 -19.46 -7.39
C GLY A 27 20.81 -19.17 -5.91
N LYS A 28 20.01 -18.30 -5.28
CA LYS A 28 20.11 -17.90 -3.88
C LYS A 28 19.04 -18.63 -3.05
N ALA A 29 19.39 -19.11 -1.87
CA ALA A 29 18.42 -19.67 -0.94
C ALA A 29 17.55 -18.57 -0.33
N SER A 30 16.32 -18.90 0.04
CA SER A 30 15.32 -17.94 0.51
C SER A 30 14.74 -18.33 1.87
N VAL A 31 14.60 -17.34 2.75
CA VAL A 31 14.02 -17.48 4.09
C VAL A 31 12.81 -16.55 4.21
N ALA A 32 11.63 -17.12 4.44
CA ALA A 32 10.42 -16.38 4.75
C ALA A 32 10.24 -16.21 6.26
N VAL A 33 9.61 -15.10 6.66
CA VAL A 33 9.08 -14.91 8.02
C VAL A 33 7.56 -14.81 7.98
N TYR A 34 6.88 -15.24 9.05
CA TYR A 34 5.42 -15.22 9.09
C TYR A 34 4.81 -14.91 10.46
N ALA A 35 3.73 -14.13 10.44
CA ALA A 35 2.77 -14.05 11.54
C ALA A 35 1.94 -15.34 11.63
N ASP A 36 1.31 -15.64 12.78
CA ASP A 36 0.65 -16.93 13.00
C ASP A 36 -0.43 -17.27 11.98
N GLN A 37 -1.17 -16.25 11.52
CA GLN A 37 -2.19 -16.37 10.47
C GLN A 37 -1.63 -16.60 9.07
N ASP A 38 -0.35 -16.29 8.84
CA ASP A 38 0.35 -16.44 7.57
C ASP A 38 1.13 -17.75 7.45
N ARG A 39 1.00 -18.65 8.42
CA ARG A 39 1.73 -19.92 8.47
C ARG A 39 1.61 -20.73 7.18
N ASP A 40 0.41 -20.78 6.62
CA ASP A 40 0.10 -21.52 5.39
C ASP A 40 0.03 -20.61 4.15
N ALA A 41 0.48 -19.35 4.26
CA ALA A 41 0.48 -18.40 3.15
C ALA A 41 1.38 -18.86 1.99
N LEU A 42 1.17 -18.30 0.80
CA LEU A 42 1.92 -18.72 -0.38
C LEU A 42 3.44 -18.51 -0.23
N HIS A 43 3.88 -17.40 0.37
CA HIS A 43 5.31 -17.12 0.51
C HIS A 43 6.02 -18.07 1.48
N THR A 44 5.36 -18.55 2.53
CA THR A 44 5.95 -19.52 3.48
C THR A 44 6.12 -20.89 2.86
N ARG A 45 5.21 -21.29 1.96
CA ARG A 45 5.28 -22.55 1.21
C ARG A 45 6.30 -22.52 0.08
N LEU A 46 6.60 -21.33 -0.47
CA LEU A 46 7.52 -21.17 -1.60
C LEU A 46 8.98 -21.02 -1.20
N ALA A 47 9.26 -20.40 -0.04
CA ALA A 47 10.62 -20.23 0.46
C ALA A 47 11.28 -21.57 0.81
N ASP A 48 12.61 -21.60 0.79
CA ASP A 48 13.38 -22.81 1.15
C ASP A 48 13.30 -23.08 2.66
N GLU A 49 13.21 -22.02 3.47
CA GLU A 49 12.94 -22.07 4.90
C GLU A 49 11.89 -21.03 5.29
N ALA A 50 11.09 -21.31 6.33
CA ALA A 50 10.11 -20.37 6.85
C ALA A 50 10.07 -20.40 8.39
N TYR A 51 10.08 -19.24 9.02
CA TYR A 51 10.14 -19.09 10.48
C TYR A 51 8.98 -18.24 11.02
N ALA A 52 8.38 -18.69 12.12
CA ALA A 52 7.36 -17.93 12.83
C ALA A 52 7.99 -16.72 13.53
N LEU A 53 7.26 -15.60 13.50
CA LEU A 53 7.53 -14.40 14.31
C LEU A 53 6.78 -14.42 15.64
N ASP A 54 5.87 -15.38 15.85
CA ASP A 54 5.05 -15.55 17.06
C ASP A 54 4.24 -14.29 17.40
N GLY A 55 3.03 -14.18 16.85
CA GLY A 55 2.18 -12.99 16.96
C GLY A 55 1.20 -12.86 15.79
N ALA A 56 0.21 -11.97 15.95
CA ALA A 56 -0.85 -11.77 14.97
C ALA A 56 -0.90 -10.35 14.37
N THR A 57 -0.36 -9.35 15.07
CA THR A 57 -0.37 -7.96 14.60
C THR A 57 0.92 -7.61 13.85
N SER A 58 0.87 -6.61 12.98
CA SER A 58 2.07 -6.09 12.31
C SER A 58 3.15 -5.64 13.29
N ALA A 59 2.74 -4.99 14.39
CA ALA A 59 3.64 -4.48 15.43
C ALA A 59 4.42 -5.61 16.12
N ASP A 60 3.73 -6.69 16.48
CA ASP A 60 4.35 -7.84 17.14
C ASP A 60 5.15 -8.73 16.18
N THR A 61 5.01 -8.53 14.87
CA THR A 61 5.57 -9.43 13.85
C THR A 61 6.46 -8.69 12.84
N TYR A 62 5.92 -8.30 11.68
CA TYR A 62 6.68 -7.77 10.55
C TYR A 62 7.34 -6.41 10.81
N LEU A 63 6.93 -5.69 11.85
CA LEU A 63 7.57 -4.44 12.31
C LEU A 63 8.60 -4.66 13.43
N SER A 64 8.78 -5.89 13.91
CA SER A 64 9.74 -6.20 14.96
C SER A 64 11.14 -6.49 14.41
N ILE A 65 12.00 -5.48 14.40
CA ILE A 65 13.42 -5.57 14.02
C ILE A 65 14.14 -6.72 14.77
N GLU A 66 13.94 -6.81 16.09
CA GLU A 66 14.62 -7.81 16.92
C GLU A 66 14.32 -9.25 16.47
N LYS A 67 13.03 -9.58 16.31
CA LYS A 67 12.58 -10.89 15.85
C LYS A 67 13.12 -11.23 14.45
N ILE A 68 13.10 -10.27 13.52
CA ILE A 68 13.61 -10.49 12.16
C ILE A 68 15.11 -10.78 12.18
N LEU A 69 15.90 -9.99 12.91
CA LEU A 69 17.35 -10.22 13.03
C LEU A 69 17.68 -11.53 13.77
N SER A 70 16.87 -11.91 14.77
CA SER A 70 16.99 -13.20 15.45
C SER A 70 16.80 -14.37 14.47
N ILE A 71 15.81 -14.29 13.59
CA ILE A 71 15.59 -15.30 12.53
C ILE A 71 16.71 -15.29 11.49
N ALA A 72 17.19 -14.11 11.07
CA ALA A 72 18.32 -14.01 10.13
C ALA A 72 19.54 -14.77 10.65
N ARG A 73 19.88 -14.60 11.93
CA ARG A 73 20.98 -15.33 12.59
C ARG A 73 20.71 -16.84 12.65
N ARG A 74 19.50 -17.27 13.03
CA ARG A 74 19.14 -18.69 13.19
C ARG A 74 19.12 -19.46 11.86
N SER A 75 18.64 -18.81 10.80
CA SER A 75 18.56 -19.37 9.44
C SER A 75 19.90 -19.31 8.69
N GLY A 76 20.84 -18.50 9.16
CA GLY A 76 22.11 -18.24 8.49
C GLY A 76 21.94 -17.46 7.19
N ALA A 77 20.91 -16.62 7.09
CA ALA A 77 20.79 -15.66 6.00
C ALA A 77 21.97 -14.67 6.07
N ASP A 78 22.50 -14.29 4.91
CA ASP A 78 23.59 -13.31 4.78
C ASP A 78 23.11 -11.97 4.22
N ALA A 79 21.86 -11.90 3.77
CA ALA A 79 21.22 -10.66 3.31
C ALA A 79 19.76 -10.56 3.75
N VAL A 80 19.25 -9.33 3.82
CA VAL A 80 17.84 -9.02 4.10
C VAL A 80 17.28 -8.18 2.96
N HIS A 81 16.19 -8.67 2.36
CA HIS A 81 15.39 -7.91 1.41
C HIS A 81 14.10 -7.46 2.08
N PRO A 82 13.84 -6.14 2.21
CA PRO A 82 12.67 -5.66 2.92
C PRO A 82 11.38 -5.68 2.09
N GLY A 83 11.47 -5.74 0.76
CA GLY A 83 10.31 -5.62 -0.13
C GLY A 83 9.81 -4.18 -0.13
N TYR A 84 8.53 -3.98 0.15
CA TYR A 84 7.91 -2.66 0.33
C TYR A 84 6.95 -2.62 1.52
N GLY A 85 6.66 -1.42 2.01
CA GLY A 85 5.93 -1.27 3.28
C GLY A 85 6.72 -1.86 4.45
N PHE A 86 6.04 -2.06 5.59
CA PHE A 86 6.66 -2.49 6.85
C PHE A 86 7.93 -1.69 7.18
N LEU A 87 9.09 -2.35 7.18
CA LEU A 87 10.38 -1.77 7.55
C LEU A 87 11.24 -1.35 6.34
N ALA A 88 10.69 -1.38 5.11
CA ALA A 88 11.45 -1.08 3.90
C ALA A 88 12.01 0.34 3.84
N GLU A 89 11.33 1.30 4.48
CA GLU A 89 11.73 2.70 4.54
C GLU A 89 12.14 3.09 5.98
N ASN A 90 12.53 2.10 6.80
CA ASN A 90 12.96 2.31 8.17
C ASN A 90 14.49 2.29 8.26
N ALA A 91 15.08 3.47 8.49
CA ALA A 91 16.52 3.63 8.58
C ALA A 91 17.17 2.86 9.75
N ASP A 92 16.48 2.78 10.89
CA ASP A 92 16.96 2.02 12.05
C ASP A 92 17.04 0.52 11.75
N PHE A 93 16.11 -0.01 10.95
CA PHE A 93 16.15 -1.40 10.51
C PHE A 93 17.30 -1.64 9.54
N ALA A 94 17.46 -0.78 8.53
CA ALA A 94 18.57 -0.87 7.59
C ALA A 94 19.92 -0.84 8.34
N ARG A 95 20.06 0.07 9.31
CA ARG A 95 21.24 0.20 10.18
C ARG A 95 21.46 -1.06 11.02
N ALA A 96 20.41 -1.58 11.66
CA ALA A 96 20.49 -2.78 12.48
C ALA A 96 20.84 -4.06 11.69
N VAL A 97 20.40 -4.16 10.42
CA VAL A 97 20.80 -5.24 9.50
C VAL A 97 22.30 -5.15 9.20
N ILE A 98 22.80 -3.96 8.86
CA ILE A 98 24.21 -3.71 8.56
C ILE A 98 25.09 -3.98 9.80
N ASP A 99 24.68 -3.49 10.97
CA ASP A 99 25.38 -3.68 12.25
C ASP A 99 25.42 -5.16 12.67
N ALA A 100 24.43 -5.96 12.25
CA ALA A 100 24.42 -7.41 12.42
C ALA A 100 25.34 -8.16 11.44
N GLY A 101 26.04 -7.44 10.54
CA GLY A 101 26.93 -8.00 9.54
C GLY A 101 26.22 -8.61 8.33
N LEU A 102 24.94 -8.28 8.13
CA LEU A 102 24.13 -8.75 7.00
C LEU A 102 24.14 -7.72 5.87
N VAL A 103 23.98 -8.18 4.64
CA VAL A 103 23.81 -7.29 3.48
C VAL A 103 22.37 -6.74 3.50
N TRP A 104 22.25 -5.42 3.60
CA TRP A 104 20.98 -4.72 3.38
C TRP A 104 20.74 -4.54 1.88
N ILE A 105 19.62 -5.08 1.38
CA ILE A 105 19.24 -4.95 -0.03
C ILE A 105 18.27 -3.75 -0.17
N GLY A 106 18.84 -2.56 -0.25
CA GLY A 106 18.11 -1.30 -0.35
C GLY A 106 19.01 -0.08 -0.17
N PRO A 107 18.44 1.13 -0.08
CA PRO A 107 19.20 2.36 0.11
C PRO A 107 19.87 2.43 1.48
N SER A 108 20.92 3.25 1.59
CA SER A 108 21.61 3.45 2.87
C SER A 108 20.67 4.07 3.92
N PRO A 109 20.90 3.81 5.22
CA PRO A 109 20.12 4.43 6.30
C PRO A 109 20.05 5.96 6.17
N ASP A 110 21.17 6.60 5.82
CA ASP A 110 21.28 8.05 5.68
C ASP A 110 20.44 8.56 4.50
N ALA A 111 20.39 7.83 3.37
CA ALA A 111 19.54 8.18 2.23
C ALA A 111 18.05 8.00 2.57
N ILE A 112 17.69 6.97 3.35
CA ILE A 112 16.33 6.76 3.84
C ILE A 112 15.90 7.93 4.74
N GLU A 113 16.75 8.37 5.67
CA GLU A 113 16.47 9.52 6.55
C GLU A 113 16.35 10.83 5.77
N ALA A 114 17.30 11.10 4.87
CA ALA A 114 17.35 12.34 4.11
C ALA A 114 16.14 12.53 3.19
N LEU A 115 15.61 11.44 2.62
CA LEU A 115 14.48 11.47 1.71
C LEU A 115 13.13 11.21 2.38
N GLY A 116 13.12 10.59 3.58
CA GLY A 116 11.90 10.34 4.35
C GLY A 116 11.35 11.58 5.05
N ASP A 117 12.21 12.55 5.37
CA ASP A 117 11.79 13.84 5.91
C ASP A 117 11.45 14.82 4.77
N LYS A 118 10.19 15.29 4.73
CA LYS A 118 9.68 16.15 3.65
C LYS A 118 10.45 17.46 3.51
N VAL A 119 10.92 18.02 4.63
CA VAL A 119 11.68 19.28 4.62
C VAL A 119 13.06 19.06 4.01
N THR A 120 13.73 17.99 4.43
CA THR A 120 15.05 17.61 3.93
C THR A 120 15.00 17.20 2.46
N ALA A 121 14.02 16.38 2.06
CA ALA A 121 13.79 15.98 0.67
C ALA A 121 13.53 17.21 -0.23
N ARG A 122 12.76 18.19 0.26
CA ARG A 122 12.54 19.46 -0.46
C ARG A 122 13.83 20.26 -0.61
N HIS A 123 14.63 20.40 0.45
CA HIS A 123 15.92 21.09 0.34
C HIS A 123 16.89 20.40 -0.64
N VAL A 124 16.89 19.06 -0.69
CA VAL A 124 17.65 18.30 -1.69
C VAL A 124 17.15 18.63 -3.10
N ALA A 125 15.84 18.61 -3.32
CA ALA A 125 15.23 18.97 -4.59
C ALA A 125 15.58 20.41 -5.02
N GLU A 126 15.48 21.38 -4.11
CA GLU A 126 15.86 22.79 -4.35
C GLU A 126 17.36 22.91 -4.70
N LYS A 127 18.23 22.23 -3.95
CA LYS A 127 19.69 22.26 -4.16
C LYS A 127 20.09 21.77 -5.54
N VAL A 128 19.44 20.72 -6.03
CA VAL A 128 19.75 20.13 -7.35
C VAL A 128 18.96 20.77 -8.50
N GLY A 129 18.09 21.74 -8.20
CA GLY A 129 17.24 22.39 -9.18
C GLY A 129 16.14 21.48 -9.75
N ALA A 130 15.70 20.47 -8.99
CA ALA A 130 14.53 19.67 -9.36
C ALA A 130 13.28 20.56 -9.39
N PRO A 131 12.33 20.31 -10.31
CA PRO A 131 11.15 21.15 -10.46
C PRO A 131 10.30 21.07 -9.19
N LEU A 132 9.87 22.21 -8.67
CA LEU A 132 8.98 22.30 -7.51
C LEU A 132 7.83 23.23 -7.86
N ALA A 133 6.65 22.95 -7.29
CA ALA A 133 5.53 23.87 -7.39
C ALA A 133 5.99 25.25 -6.88
N PRO A 134 5.79 26.33 -7.67
CA PRO A 134 6.12 27.67 -7.22
C PRO A 134 5.45 27.93 -5.88
N GLY A 135 6.19 28.47 -4.93
CA GLY A 135 5.67 28.77 -3.60
C GLY A 135 6.48 29.84 -2.91
N THR A 136 5.91 30.40 -1.84
CA THR A 136 6.58 31.42 -1.05
C THR A 136 7.74 30.80 -0.26
N PRO A 137 8.87 31.51 -0.11
CA PRO A 137 10.07 30.98 0.58
C PRO A 137 9.86 30.80 2.09
N GLY A 138 8.76 31.31 2.63
CA GLY A 138 8.35 31.16 4.02
C GLY A 138 6.89 31.56 4.21
N PRO A 139 6.45 31.68 5.48
CA PRO A 139 5.12 32.16 5.78
C PRO A 139 4.90 33.59 5.27
N VAL A 140 3.73 33.84 4.70
CA VAL A 140 3.31 35.16 4.21
C VAL A 140 2.79 36.02 5.36
N ALA A 141 2.97 37.34 5.24
CA ALA A 141 2.57 38.31 6.26
C ALA A 141 1.06 38.60 6.27
N GLY A 142 0.35 38.38 5.17
CA GLY A 142 -1.07 38.64 5.05
C GLY A 142 -1.62 38.39 3.64
N ALA A 143 -2.93 38.59 3.49
CA ALA A 143 -3.66 38.34 2.24
C ALA A 143 -3.10 39.10 1.03
N ASP A 144 -2.61 40.33 1.20
CA ASP A 144 -2.04 41.12 0.10
C ASP A 144 -0.82 40.44 -0.55
N GLU A 145 0.03 39.78 0.26
CA GLU A 145 1.18 39.02 -0.24
C GLU A 145 0.72 37.75 -0.99
N VAL A 146 -0.38 37.14 -0.55
CA VAL A 146 -1.01 36.00 -1.23
C VAL A 146 -1.60 36.40 -2.57
N ILE A 147 -2.26 37.57 -2.64
CA ILE A 147 -2.80 38.14 -3.87
C ILE A 147 -1.67 38.45 -4.85
N ALA A 148 -0.61 39.12 -4.39
CA ALA A 148 0.56 39.42 -5.23
C ALA A 148 1.22 38.14 -5.78
N PHE A 149 1.32 37.09 -4.95
CA PHE A 149 1.79 35.78 -5.39
C PHE A 149 0.86 35.15 -6.46
N ALA A 150 -0.46 35.20 -6.25
CA ALA A 150 -1.44 34.69 -7.21
C ALA A 150 -1.39 35.44 -8.55
N GLU A 151 -1.18 36.76 -8.55
CA GLU A 151 -1.01 37.55 -9.77
C GLU A 151 0.28 37.19 -10.52
N GLN A 152 1.35 36.85 -9.80
CA GLN A 152 2.63 36.47 -10.40
C GLN A 152 2.63 35.04 -10.96
N VAL A 153 2.09 34.08 -10.20
CA VAL A 153 2.21 32.63 -10.47
C VAL A 153 0.98 32.08 -11.21
N GLY A 154 -0.13 32.82 -11.16
CA GLY A 154 -1.42 32.38 -11.67
C GLY A 154 -2.22 31.58 -10.63
N LEU A 155 -3.53 31.57 -10.82
CA LEU A 155 -4.48 30.77 -10.06
C LEU A 155 -4.68 29.40 -10.72
N PRO A 156 -5.12 28.37 -9.98
CA PRO A 156 -5.39 28.37 -8.53
C PRO A 156 -4.14 28.29 -7.66
N ILE A 157 -4.25 28.76 -6.42
CA ILE A 157 -3.21 28.65 -5.38
C ILE A 157 -3.73 27.89 -4.15
N ALA A 158 -2.83 27.20 -3.46
CA ALA A 158 -3.10 26.55 -2.19
C ALA A 158 -2.44 27.32 -1.05
N ILE A 159 -3.26 27.67 -0.06
CA ILE A 159 -2.84 28.29 1.19
C ILE A 159 -2.75 27.17 2.21
N LYS A 160 -1.58 26.98 2.80
CA LYS A 160 -1.30 25.89 3.74
C LYS A 160 -0.76 26.44 5.04
N ALA A 161 -1.21 25.87 6.15
CA ALA A 161 -0.62 26.15 7.46
C ALA A 161 0.87 25.74 7.45
N ALA A 162 1.74 26.60 7.98
CA ALA A 162 3.17 26.35 8.10
C ALA A 162 3.50 25.24 9.10
N TYR A 163 2.56 24.96 10.01
CA TYR A 163 2.66 23.92 11.03
C TYR A 163 1.44 23.01 10.91
N GLY A 164 1.67 21.69 10.91
CA GLY A 164 0.62 20.68 10.80
C GLY A 164 0.79 19.75 9.61
N GLY A 165 0.53 18.45 9.81
CA GLY A 165 0.50 17.43 8.77
C GLY A 165 -0.93 17.05 8.37
N GLY A 166 -1.10 16.35 7.24
CA GLY A 166 -2.36 15.70 6.87
C GLY A 166 -3.43 16.60 6.23
N GLY A 167 -3.05 17.73 5.63
CA GLY A 167 -3.98 18.57 4.84
C GLY A 167 -4.96 19.43 5.65
N ARG A 168 -4.88 19.44 6.99
CA ARG A 168 -5.63 20.36 7.85
C ARG A 168 -5.14 21.80 7.63
N GLY A 169 -6.07 22.75 7.50
CA GLY A 169 -5.76 24.14 7.20
C GLY A 169 -5.41 24.42 5.73
N LEU A 170 -5.62 23.47 4.81
CA LEU A 170 -5.46 23.70 3.38
C LEU A 170 -6.71 24.38 2.81
N LYS A 171 -6.52 25.56 2.19
CA LYS A 171 -7.56 26.24 1.40
C LYS A 171 -7.06 26.43 -0.03
N VAL A 172 -7.95 26.30 -0.99
CA VAL A 172 -7.63 26.52 -2.41
C VAL A 172 -8.40 27.75 -2.85
N ALA A 173 -7.68 28.77 -3.32
CA ALA A 173 -8.26 29.91 -4.00
C ALA A 173 -8.11 29.72 -5.51
N ARG A 174 -9.23 29.76 -6.21
CA ARG A 174 -9.39 29.63 -7.67
C ARG A 174 -9.66 30.97 -8.32
N GLU A 175 -10.27 31.91 -7.61
CA GLU A 175 -10.49 33.29 -8.04
C GLU A 175 -9.69 34.27 -7.14
N LEU A 176 -9.40 35.47 -7.66
CA LEU A 176 -8.56 36.44 -6.94
C LEU A 176 -9.29 37.11 -5.77
N ASP A 177 -10.61 37.29 -5.90
CA ASP A 177 -11.47 37.96 -4.91
C ASP A 177 -11.73 37.12 -3.65
N GLU A 178 -11.62 35.79 -3.74
CA GLU A 178 -11.74 34.89 -2.60
C GLU A 178 -10.42 34.67 -1.83
N VAL A 179 -9.28 35.13 -2.36
CA VAL A 179 -7.95 34.88 -1.75
C VAL A 179 -7.89 35.36 -0.30
N ALA A 180 -8.40 36.57 -0.02
CA ALA A 180 -8.38 37.13 1.32
C ALA A 180 -9.21 36.30 2.31
N GLU A 181 -10.41 35.87 1.90
CA GLU A 181 -11.27 35.02 2.71
C GLU A 181 -10.65 33.64 2.96
N MET A 182 -10.08 33.03 1.92
CA MET A 182 -9.41 31.73 2.02
C MET A 182 -8.19 31.81 2.93
N PHE A 183 -7.41 32.89 2.87
CA PHE A 183 -6.28 33.11 3.77
C PHE A 183 -6.72 33.23 5.23
N GLU A 184 -7.70 34.09 5.52
CA GLU A 184 -8.24 34.23 6.87
C GLU A 184 -8.82 32.92 7.40
N SER A 185 -9.51 32.15 6.53
CA SER A 185 -10.03 30.85 6.90
C SER A 185 -8.92 29.84 7.21
N ALA A 186 -7.86 29.80 6.42
CA ALA A 186 -6.71 28.92 6.65
C ALA A 186 -6.01 29.27 7.97
N THR A 187 -5.76 30.57 8.22
CA THR A 187 -5.17 31.07 9.47
C THR A 187 -6.01 30.72 10.69
N ARG A 188 -7.34 30.90 10.64
CA ARG A 188 -8.23 30.53 11.76
C ARG A 188 -8.16 29.04 12.09
N GLU A 189 -8.16 28.19 11.06
CA GLU A 189 -8.07 26.74 11.22
C GLU A 189 -6.70 26.33 11.78
N ALA A 190 -5.62 26.95 11.29
CA ALA A 190 -4.26 26.73 11.77
C ALA A 190 -4.11 27.12 13.25
N VAL A 191 -4.64 28.28 13.66
CA VAL A 191 -4.64 28.72 15.06
C VAL A 191 -5.44 27.75 15.94
N ALA A 192 -6.63 27.33 15.49
CA ALA A 192 -7.46 26.41 16.24
C ALA A 192 -6.82 25.03 16.41
N ALA A 193 -6.12 24.53 15.39
CA ALA A 193 -5.51 23.21 15.40
C ALA A 193 -4.12 23.16 16.04
N PHE A 194 -3.31 24.21 15.87
CA PHE A 194 -1.88 24.19 16.19
C PHE A 194 -1.42 25.36 17.07
N GLY A 195 -2.33 26.26 17.46
CA GLY A 195 -2.03 27.47 18.25
C GLY A 195 -1.22 28.52 17.49
N ARG A 196 -1.01 28.32 16.19
CA ARG A 196 -0.12 29.09 15.33
C ARG A 196 -0.77 29.32 13.96
N GLY A 197 -0.78 30.57 13.49
CA GLY A 197 -1.55 31.02 12.33
C GLY A 197 -0.74 31.23 11.06
N GLU A 198 0.58 31.02 11.11
CA GLU A 198 1.47 31.19 9.98
C GLU A 198 1.06 30.27 8.82
N CYS A 199 0.94 30.83 7.63
CA CYS A 199 0.58 30.08 6.41
C CYS A 199 1.59 30.41 5.31
N PHE A 200 1.89 29.44 4.44
CA PHE A 200 2.62 29.65 3.19
C PHE A 200 1.69 29.38 2.01
N VAL A 201 2.11 29.83 0.83
CA VAL A 201 1.30 29.73 -0.39
C VAL A 201 2.10 29.01 -1.45
N GLU A 202 1.45 28.14 -2.19
CA GLU A 202 2.02 27.47 -3.35
C GLU A 202 1.02 27.44 -4.50
N LYS A 203 1.52 27.25 -5.71
CA LYS A 203 0.67 26.98 -6.87
C LYS A 203 -0.09 25.68 -6.64
N TYR A 204 -1.41 25.74 -6.78
CA TYR A 204 -2.23 24.54 -6.73
C TYR A 204 -2.24 23.88 -8.12
N LEU A 205 -1.83 22.62 -8.18
CA LEU A 205 -1.90 21.84 -9.42
C LEU A 205 -3.32 21.29 -9.54
N ASP A 206 -4.13 21.87 -10.42
CA ASP A 206 -5.49 21.39 -10.69
C ASP A 206 -5.46 20.15 -11.58
N LYS A 207 -6.34 19.19 -11.28
CA LYS A 207 -6.41 17.86 -11.92
C LYS A 207 -5.02 17.26 -12.21
N PRO A 208 -4.13 17.14 -11.20
CA PRO A 208 -2.77 16.75 -11.47
C PRO A 208 -2.69 15.25 -11.77
N ARG A 209 -1.83 14.91 -12.73
CA ARG A 209 -1.38 13.55 -12.98
C ARG A 209 -0.25 13.20 -12.02
N HIS A 210 -0.27 11.99 -11.49
CA HIS A 210 0.80 11.45 -10.67
C HIS A 210 1.71 10.63 -11.58
N VAL A 211 2.90 11.15 -11.84
CA VAL A 211 3.90 10.52 -12.70
C VAL A 211 5.17 10.31 -11.91
N GLU A 212 5.81 9.18 -12.13
CA GLU A 212 7.01 8.81 -11.38
C GLU A 212 8.07 8.19 -12.29
N THR A 213 9.29 8.12 -11.78
CA THR A 213 10.43 7.49 -12.46
C THR A 213 10.94 6.32 -11.64
N GLN A 214 11.02 5.14 -12.27
CA GLN A 214 11.73 4.01 -11.68
C GLN A 214 13.22 4.23 -11.84
N CYS A 215 13.95 4.23 -10.73
CA CYS A 215 15.39 4.44 -10.75
C CYS A 215 16.12 3.23 -10.16
N LEU A 216 17.33 3.00 -10.67
CA LEU A 216 18.35 2.15 -10.07
C LEU A 216 19.61 3.00 -9.86
N ALA A 217 20.25 2.85 -8.71
CA ALA A 217 21.53 3.48 -8.43
C ALA A 217 22.53 2.47 -7.84
N ASP A 218 23.79 2.54 -8.25
CA ASP A 218 24.85 1.71 -7.70
C ASP A 218 25.79 2.48 -6.76
N ALA A 219 26.65 1.75 -6.06
CA ALA A 219 27.61 2.34 -5.12
C ALA A 219 28.71 3.16 -5.80
N ALA A 220 28.84 3.10 -7.13
CA ALA A 220 29.76 3.95 -7.90
C ALA A 220 29.15 5.31 -8.26
N GLY A 221 27.87 5.55 -7.91
CA GLY A 221 27.16 6.80 -8.18
C GLY A 221 26.51 6.84 -9.57
N ASN A 222 26.47 5.73 -10.29
CA ASN A 222 25.69 5.64 -11.52
C ASN A 222 24.20 5.60 -11.15
N VAL A 223 23.39 6.32 -11.92
CA VAL A 223 21.93 6.33 -11.76
C VAL A 223 21.29 6.16 -13.12
N VAL A 224 20.46 5.14 -13.23
CA VAL A 224 19.66 4.81 -14.42
C VAL A 224 18.19 5.04 -14.11
N VAL A 225 17.50 5.71 -15.03
CA VAL A 225 16.03 5.79 -15.02
C VAL A 225 15.50 4.70 -15.96
N VAL A 226 14.89 3.68 -15.37
CA VAL A 226 14.40 2.49 -16.07
C VAL A 226 13.19 2.82 -16.92
N SER A 227 12.21 3.54 -16.38
CA SER A 227 11.04 4.02 -17.13
C SER A 227 10.29 5.09 -16.34
N THR A 228 9.42 5.84 -17.02
CA THR A 228 8.34 6.58 -16.36
C THR A 228 7.15 5.65 -16.08
N ARG A 229 6.35 5.98 -15.06
CA ARG A 229 5.04 5.38 -14.81
C ARG A 229 4.01 6.46 -14.55
N ASP A 230 2.79 6.25 -15.02
CA ASP A 230 1.62 7.03 -14.60
C ASP A 230 0.83 6.22 -13.58
N CYS A 231 0.63 6.82 -12.41
CA CYS A 231 -0.09 6.25 -11.27
C CYS A 231 -1.29 7.15 -10.88
N SER A 232 -1.80 7.93 -11.83
CA SER A 232 -2.86 8.92 -11.60
C SER A 232 -4.19 8.28 -11.24
N LEU A 233 -4.43 7.04 -11.68
CA LEU A 233 -5.64 6.30 -11.35
C LEU A 233 -5.53 5.72 -9.94
N GLN A 234 -5.94 6.54 -8.98
CA GLN A 234 -5.89 6.23 -7.56
C GLN A 234 -7.19 6.63 -6.88
N ARG A 235 -7.52 5.92 -5.79
CA ARG A 235 -8.63 6.24 -4.90
C ARG A 235 -8.07 6.72 -3.56
N ARG A 236 -8.39 7.93 -3.13
CA ARG A 236 -7.96 8.48 -1.82
C ARG A 236 -6.47 8.20 -1.51
N HIS A 237 -5.60 8.46 -2.49
CA HIS A 237 -4.15 8.21 -2.40
C HIS A 237 -3.73 6.73 -2.33
N GLN A 238 -4.59 5.79 -2.73
CA GLN A 238 -4.26 4.40 -3.01
C GLN A 238 -4.25 4.19 -4.53
N LYS A 239 -3.08 3.92 -5.10
CA LYS A 239 -2.92 3.60 -6.52
C LYS A 239 -3.67 2.29 -6.83
N LEU A 240 -4.42 2.26 -7.94
CA LEU A 240 -5.26 1.11 -8.34
C LEU A 240 -4.91 0.60 -9.73
N VAL A 241 -4.54 1.51 -10.65
CA VAL A 241 -4.04 1.17 -11.98
C VAL A 241 -2.82 2.02 -12.27
N GLU A 242 -1.78 1.37 -12.76
CA GLU A 242 -0.51 1.96 -13.13
C GLU A 242 -0.17 1.61 -14.57
N GLU A 243 0.53 2.49 -15.27
CA GLU A 243 0.97 2.21 -16.64
C GLU A 243 2.37 2.72 -16.95
N ALA A 244 3.12 1.95 -17.74
CA ALA A 244 4.46 2.28 -18.21
C ALA A 244 4.57 2.07 -19.74
N PRO A 245 5.29 2.95 -20.47
CA PRO A 245 5.73 4.27 -20.00
C PRO A 245 4.54 5.19 -19.69
N ALA A 246 4.74 6.22 -18.89
CA ALA A 246 3.71 7.23 -18.62
C ALA A 246 3.27 7.88 -19.95
N PRO A 247 1.99 7.78 -20.36
CA PRO A 247 1.56 8.25 -21.68
C PRO A 247 1.38 9.77 -21.71
N PHE A 248 1.25 10.34 -22.91
CA PHE A 248 0.90 11.76 -23.10
C PHE A 248 1.84 12.78 -22.42
N LEU A 249 3.12 12.43 -22.25
CA LEU A 249 4.17 13.36 -21.83
C LEU A 249 4.89 13.91 -23.05
N SER A 250 5.31 15.17 -23.00
CA SER A 250 6.24 15.71 -23.99
C SER A 250 7.67 15.23 -23.73
N ASP A 251 8.51 15.24 -24.78
CA ASP A 251 9.94 14.91 -24.65
C ASP A 251 10.66 15.80 -23.63
N GLU A 252 10.25 17.07 -23.55
CA GLU A 252 10.78 18.02 -22.56
C GLU A 252 10.41 17.60 -21.14
N GLN A 253 9.16 17.21 -20.90
CA GLN A 253 8.73 16.72 -19.59
C GLN A 253 9.50 15.46 -19.20
N ILE A 254 9.66 14.50 -20.12
CA ILE A 254 10.45 13.29 -19.88
C ILE A 254 11.90 13.65 -19.51
N SER A 255 12.53 14.55 -20.26
CA SER A 255 13.91 15.00 -19.99
C SER A 255 14.03 15.65 -18.60
N VAL A 256 13.05 16.46 -18.18
CA VAL A 256 13.02 17.08 -16.85
C VAL A 256 12.88 16.01 -15.77
N LEU A 257 11.94 15.08 -15.91
CA LEU A 257 11.74 13.99 -14.94
C LEU A 257 13.01 13.15 -14.79
N TYR A 258 13.67 12.79 -15.89
CA TYR A 258 14.90 11.98 -15.88
C TYR A 258 16.06 12.71 -15.22
N SER A 259 16.32 13.95 -15.65
CA SER A 259 17.44 14.76 -15.13
C SER A 259 17.27 15.08 -13.64
N ALA A 260 16.06 15.46 -13.22
CA ALA A 260 15.75 15.72 -11.81
C ALA A 260 15.94 14.46 -10.95
N SER A 261 15.40 13.32 -11.38
CA SER A 261 15.50 12.06 -10.63
C SER A 261 16.96 11.64 -10.44
N LYS A 262 17.76 11.71 -11.50
CA LYS A 262 19.20 11.41 -11.43
C LYS A 262 19.94 12.36 -10.50
N ALA A 263 19.62 13.66 -10.55
CA ALA A 263 20.28 14.66 -9.74
C ALA A 263 19.96 14.48 -8.24
N ILE A 264 18.69 14.25 -7.89
CA ILE A 264 18.25 13.98 -6.51
C ILE A 264 18.95 12.75 -5.94
N LEU A 265 18.94 11.63 -6.68
CA LEU A 265 19.51 10.37 -6.18
C LEU A 265 21.04 10.42 -6.05
N ARG A 266 21.73 11.13 -6.95
CA ARG A 266 23.19 11.34 -6.83
C ARG A 266 23.55 12.20 -5.63
N GLU A 267 22.78 13.26 -5.37
CA GLU A 267 23.03 14.18 -4.26
C GLU A 267 23.02 13.48 -2.90
N VAL A 268 22.13 12.51 -2.71
CA VAL A 268 22.03 11.75 -1.44
C VAL A 268 22.86 10.45 -1.44
N GLY A 269 23.64 10.19 -2.49
CA GLY A 269 24.43 8.95 -2.61
C GLY A 269 23.56 7.69 -2.57
N TYR A 270 22.41 7.72 -3.25
CA TYR A 270 21.42 6.65 -3.24
C TYR A 270 21.99 5.33 -3.81
N VAL A 271 21.54 4.19 -3.28
CA VAL A 271 21.91 2.84 -3.75
C VAL A 271 20.67 1.95 -3.79
N GLY A 272 20.57 1.07 -4.78
CA GLY A 272 19.46 0.15 -4.96
C GLY A 272 18.35 0.73 -5.83
N ALA A 273 17.14 0.19 -5.68
CA ALA A 273 15.96 0.62 -6.41
C ALA A 273 15.17 1.68 -5.63
N GLY A 274 14.77 2.74 -6.32
CA GLY A 274 13.98 3.84 -5.76
C GLY A 274 13.03 4.43 -6.79
N THR A 275 12.12 5.29 -6.34
CA THR A 275 11.19 5.97 -7.24
C THR A 275 11.03 7.43 -6.85
N CYS A 276 11.28 8.34 -7.80
CA CYS A 276 11.00 9.76 -7.63
C CYS A 276 9.59 10.03 -8.15
N GLU A 277 8.74 10.58 -7.29
CA GLU A 277 7.35 10.90 -7.61
C GLU A 277 7.18 12.39 -7.94
N PHE A 278 6.35 12.66 -8.94
CA PHE A 278 6.06 14.00 -9.44
C PHE A 278 4.56 14.18 -9.66
N LEU A 279 4.12 15.43 -9.56
CA LEU A 279 2.81 15.88 -9.99
C LEU A 279 2.96 16.72 -11.26
N ILE A 280 2.13 16.43 -12.25
CA ILE A 280 2.07 17.18 -13.51
C ILE A 280 0.70 17.83 -13.60
N GLY A 281 0.67 19.17 -13.53
CA GLY A 281 -0.54 19.97 -13.69
C GLY A 281 -1.04 19.98 -15.13
N ALA A 282 -2.32 20.30 -15.33
CA ALA A 282 -2.93 20.42 -16.66
C ALA A 282 -2.24 21.45 -17.58
N ASP A 283 -1.57 22.44 -17.00
CA ASP A 283 -0.79 23.46 -17.71
C ASP A 283 0.66 23.00 -18.03
N GLY A 284 1.00 21.76 -17.72
CA GLY A 284 2.33 21.18 -17.92
C GLY A 284 3.31 21.43 -16.78
N THR A 285 2.94 22.17 -15.72
CA THR A 285 3.81 22.40 -14.55
C THR A 285 4.17 21.07 -13.89
N ILE A 286 5.47 20.78 -13.77
CA ILE A 286 5.98 19.63 -13.03
C ILE A 286 6.34 20.08 -11.62
N SER A 287 5.99 19.29 -10.62
CA SER A 287 6.48 19.43 -9.25
C SER A 287 6.94 18.10 -8.73
N PHE A 288 8.16 18.04 -8.21
CA PHE A 288 8.64 16.97 -7.37
C PHE A 288 7.74 16.85 -6.13
N LEU A 289 7.40 15.61 -5.77
CA LEU A 289 6.57 15.30 -4.62
C LEU A 289 7.43 14.70 -3.50
N GLU A 290 8.01 13.52 -3.75
CA GLU A 290 8.86 12.81 -2.81
C GLU A 290 9.69 11.73 -3.51
N VAL A 291 10.60 11.09 -2.77
CA VAL A 291 11.26 9.85 -3.21
C VAL A 291 10.86 8.73 -2.27
N ASN A 292 10.30 7.67 -2.83
CA ASN A 292 10.08 6.45 -2.07
C ASN A 292 11.36 5.61 -2.07
N THR A 293 11.89 5.32 -0.87
CA THR A 293 13.23 4.76 -0.70
C THR A 293 13.24 3.23 -0.74
N ARG A 294 12.50 2.66 -1.69
CA ARG A 294 12.26 1.22 -1.85
C ARG A 294 11.82 0.86 -3.26
N LEU A 295 11.77 -0.44 -3.53
CA LEU A 295 11.05 -0.98 -4.68
C LEU A 295 9.55 -0.60 -4.59
N GLN A 296 8.96 -0.16 -5.71
CA GLN A 296 7.53 0.13 -5.77
C GLN A 296 6.69 -1.12 -6.01
N VAL A 297 5.40 -1.03 -5.67
CA VAL A 297 4.44 -2.12 -5.86
C VAL A 297 4.28 -2.41 -7.36
N GLU A 298 4.21 -1.32 -8.13
CA GLU A 298 4.04 -1.19 -9.57
C GLU A 298 5.36 -1.29 -10.37
N HIS A 299 6.45 -1.75 -9.76
CA HIS A 299 7.68 -2.03 -10.50
C HIS A 299 7.49 -2.99 -11.69
N PRO A 300 6.56 -3.98 -11.71
CA PRO A 300 6.40 -4.89 -12.83
C PRO A 300 6.11 -4.20 -14.17
N VAL A 301 5.36 -3.10 -14.23
CA VAL A 301 5.15 -2.41 -15.52
C VAL A 301 6.44 -1.86 -16.10
N SER A 302 7.37 -1.43 -15.25
CA SER A 302 8.73 -1.03 -15.66
C SER A 302 9.55 -2.23 -16.14
N GLU A 303 9.42 -3.39 -15.49
CA GLU A 303 10.09 -4.62 -15.92
C GLU A 303 9.62 -5.07 -17.29
N GLU A 304 8.30 -5.09 -17.54
CA GLU A 304 7.75 -5.60 -18.79
C GLU A 304 8.11 -4.73 -20.01
N VAL A 305 8.25 -3.41 -19.85
CA VAL A 305 8.63 -2.53 -20.96
C VAL A 305 10.14 -2.42 -21.17
N THR A 306 10.97 -2.85 -20.22
CA THR A 306 12.44 -2.74 -20.34
C THR A 306 13.15 -4.09 -20.41
N GLY A 307 12.51 -5.16 -19.97
CA GLY A 307 13.11 -6.49 -19.81
C GLY A 307 14.06 -6.61 -18.60
N LEU A 308 14.16 -5.59 -17.75
CA LEU A 308 14.97 -5.63 -16.54
C LEU A 308 14.19 -6.29 -15.38
N ASP A 309 14.80 -7.26 -14.71
CA ASP A 309 14.29 -7.81 -13.45
C ASP A 309 14.85 -6.97 -12.28
N LEU A 310 14.03 -6.08 -11.74
CA LEU A 310 14.47 -5.07 -10.78
C LEU A 310 14.90 -5.68 -9.44
N VAL A 311 14.31 -6.80 -9.04
CA VAL A 311 14.73 -7.50 -7.81
C VAL A 311 16.09 -8.17 -8.00
N ARG A 312 16.37 -8.71 -9.20
CA ARG A 312 17.70 -9.24 -9.51
C ARG A 312 18.75 -8.15 -9.63
N GLU A 313 18.40 -6.99 -10.20
CA GLU A 313 19.27 -5.82 -10.18
C GLU A 313 19.55 -5.35 -8.74
N GLN A 314 18.57 -5.37 -7.84
CA GLN A 314 18.80 -5.08 -6.42
C GLN A 314 19.81 -6.05 -5.79
N PHE A 315 19.79 -7.35 -6.13
CA PHE A 315 20.81 -8.29 -5.65
C PHE A 315 22.20 -7.96 -6.20
N ARG A 316 22.32 -7.68 -7.50
CA ARG A 316 23.59 -7.32 -8.14
C ARG A 316 24.20 -6.06 -7.52
N ILE A 317 23.38 -5.02 -7.36
CA ILE A 317 23.78 -3.75 -6.74
C ILE A 317 24.21 -3.98 -5.28
N ALA A 318 23.48 -4.78 -4.52
CA ALA A 318 23.82 -5.12 -3.13
C ALA A 318 25.10 -5.97 -3.02
N GLU A 319 25.47 -6.72 -4.08
CA GLU A 319 26.75 -7.43 -4.21
C GLU A 319 27.90 -6.49 -4.66
N GLY A 320 27.60 -5.21 -4.89
CA GLY A 320 28.54 -4.16 -5.28
C GLY A 320 28.86 -4.15 -6.77
N GLU A 321 28.02 -4.76 -7.61
CA GLU A 321 28.14 -4.63 -9.07
C GLU A 321 27.68 -3.24 -9.54
N GLU A 322 28.35 -2.74 -10.58
CA GLU A 322 27.91 -1.55 -11.31
C GLU A 322 26.78 -1.90 -12.28
N LEU A 323 25.91 -0.92 -12.59
CA LEU A 323 24.79 -1.11 -13.51
C LEU A 323 25.29 -1.54 -14.90
N GLY A 324 26.30 -0.84 -15.43
CA GLY A 324 26.95 -1.17 -16.70
C GLY A 324 26.10 -0.89 -17.96
N TYR A 325 25.01 -0.15 -17.83
CA TYR A 325 24.12 0.29 -18.91
C TYR A 325 23.57 1.69 -18.63
N ASP A 326 23.13 2.38 -19.69
CA ASP A 326 22.43 3.68 -19.62
C ASP A 326 20.91 3.49 -19.47
N ASP A 327 20.13 4.58 -19.55
CA ASP A 327 18.67 4.52 -19.50
C ASP A 327 18.12 3.61 -20.63
N PRO A 328 17.44 2.49 -20.29
CA PRO A 328 16.86 1.62 -21.31
C PRO A 328 15.70 2.31 -22.01
N ALA A 329 15.60 2.14 -23.32
CA ALA A 329 14.43 2.59 -24.07
C ALA A 329 13.25 1.64 -23.80
N PRO A 330 12.09 2.14 -23.33
CA PRO A 330 10.92 1.29 -23.13
C PRO A 330 10.41 0.76 -24.48
N VAL A 331 10.03 -0.52 -24.51
CA VAL A 331 9.46 -1.22 -25.66
C VAL A 331 8.04 -1.65 -25.32
N GLY A 332 7.09 -1.20 -26.13
CA GLY A 332 5.67 -1.49 -25.91
C GLY A 332 5.05 -0.63 -24.81
N HIS A 333 3.97 -1.14 -24.24
CA HIS A 333 3.21 -0.50 -23.17
C HIS A 333 2.68 -1.56 -22.22
N SER A 334 2.70 -1.27 -20.92
CA SER A 334 2.24 -2.19 -19.88
C SER A 334 1.30 -1.50 -18.91
N PHE A 335 0.22 -2.17 -18.56
CA PHE A 335 -0.71 -1.80 -17.49
C PHE A 335 -0.54 -2.76 -16.32
N GLU A 336 -0.68 -2.25 -15.10
CA GLU A 336 -0.88 -3.04 -13.89
C GLU A 336 -2.22 -2.69 -13.26
N PHE A 337 -2.94 -3.74 -12.83
CA PHE A 337 -4.19 -3.62 -12.08
C PHE A 337 -4.00 -4.28 -10.72
N ARG A 338 -4.17 -3.51 -9.64
CA ARG A 338 -4.11 -4.03 -8.26
C ARG A 338 -5.42 -4.71 -7.89
N ILE A 339 -5.37 -6.00 -7.55
CA ILE A 339 -6.55 -6.76 -7.15
C ILE A 339 -6.64 -6.77 -5.63
N ASN A 340 -7.39 -5.81 -5.08
CA ASN A 340 -7.69 -5.70 -3.66
C ASN A 340 -9.00 -6.41 -3.29
N GLY A 341 -9.05 -7.00 -2.09
CA GLY A 341 -10.24 -7.58 -1.44
C GLY A 341 -11.19 -6.51 -0.90
N GLU A 342 -11.75 -5.69 -1.79
CA GLU A 342 -12.60 -4.54 -1.48
C GLU A 342 -13.85 -4.52 -2.36
N ASP A 343 -14.97 -4.01 -1.84
CA ASP A 343 -16.25 -3.95 -2.57
C ASP A 343 -16.48 -2.56 -3.22
N PRO A 344 -16.24 -2.38 -4.52
CA PRO A 344 -16.41 -1.09 -5.20
C PRO A 344 -17.87 -0.59 -5.17
N GLY A 345 -18.87 -1.47 -5.09
CA GLY A 345 -20.28 -1.09 -4.99
C GLY A 345 -20.69 -0.65 -3.57
N ARG A 346 -19.81 -0.84 -2.58
CA ARG A 346 -19.93 -0.28 -1.22
C ARG A 346 -18.80 0.71 -0.92
N ASN A 347 -18.49 1.54 -1.90
CA ASN A 347 -17.44 2.56 -1.79
C ASN A 347 -16.07 1.96 -1.36
N PHE A 348 -15.72 0.83 -1.99
CA PHE A 348 -14.47 0.10 -1.81
C PHE A 348 -14.22 -0.40 -0.38
N LEU A 349 -15.28 -0.75 0.35
CA LEU A 349 -15.14 -1.28 1.70
C LEU A 349 -14.29 -2.57 1.71
N PRO A 350 -13.16 -2.64 2.45
CA PRO A 350 -12.37 -3.86 2.59
C PRO A 350 -13.17 -4.94 3.32
N GLN A 351 -13.15 -6.15 2.76
CA GLN A 351 -13.88 -7.28 3.34
C GLN A 351 -12.99 -8.54 3.29
N PRO A 352 -12.33 -8.88 4.41
CA PRO A 352 -11.54 -10.11 4.49
C PRO A 352 -12.45 -11.34 4.42
N GLY A 353 -11.91 -12.45 3.92
CA GLY A 353 -12.67 -13.68 3.75
C GLY A 353 -11.86 -14.79 3.06
N PRO A 354 -12.44 -16.00 2.98
CA PRO A 354 -11.83 -17.12 2.25
C PRO A 354 -11.88 -16.90 0.74
N ILE A 355 -10.90 -17.46 0.03
CA ILE A 355 -10.87 -17.52 -1.43
C ILE A 355 -11.29 -18.92 -1.87
N HIS A 356 -12.54 -19.08 -2.27
CA HIS A 356 -13.07 -20.37 -2.75
C HIS A 356 -12.69 -20.64 -4.20
N VAL A 357 -12.69 -19.60 -5.03
CA VAL A 357 -12.32 -19.68 -6.44
C VAL A 357 -11.24 -18.65 -6.72
N PHE A 358 -10.21 -19.06 -7.44
CA PHE A 358 -9.15 -18.20 -7.96
C PHE A 358 -8.77 -18.70 -9.36
N LYS A 359 -9.56 -18.28 -10.36
CA LYS A 359 -9.38 -18.70 -11.75
C LYS A 359 -8.51 -17.67 -12.47
N THR A 360 -7.36 -18.13 -12.95
CA THR A 360 -6.40 -17.30 -13.67
C THR A 360 -6.65 -17.32 -15.18
N PHE A 361 -5.97 -16.41 -15.87
CA PHE A 361 -5.94 -16.28 -17.33
C PHE A 361 -4.55 -16.64 -17.87
N GLY A 362 -4.44 -16.74 -19.19
CA GLY A 362 -3.17 -16.96 -19.88
C GLY A 362 -3.12 -16.31 -21.27
N GLY A 363 -1.96 -16.38 -21.89
CA GLY A 363 -1.70 -15.86 -23.24
C GLY A 363 -0.55 -14.86 -23.30
N PRO A 364 -0.21 -14.36 -24.50
CA PRO A 364 0.92 -13.44 -24.69
C PRO A 364 0.75 -12.12 -23.94
N GLY A 365 1.84 -11.65 -23.33
CA GLY A 365 1.90 -10.36 -22.63
C GLY A 365 1.05 -10.30 -21.36
N LEU A 366 0.78 -11.44 -20.72
CA LEU A 366 0.05 -11.50 -19.45
C LEU A 366 0.96 -12.05 -18.35
N ARG A 367 1.08 -11.31 -17.27
CA ARG A 367 1.78 -11.69 -16.04
C ARG A 367 0.83 -11.53 -14.84
N LEU A 368 0.99 -12.42 -13.86
CA LEU A 368 0.23 -12.41 -12.62
C LEU A 368 1.18 -12.59 -11.44
N ASP A 369 1.32 -11.53 -10.63
CA ASP A 369 2.05 -11.57 -9.37
C ASP A 369 1.03 -11.69 -8.23
N SER A 370 0.87 -12.88 -7.66
CA SER A 370 -0.13 -13.17 -6.61
C SER A 370 0.53 -13.61 -5.30
N GLY A 371 -0.03 -13.15 -4.18
CA GLY A 371 0.29 -13.60 -2.83
C GLY A 371 -0.64 -14.69 -2.30
N VAL A 372 -1.69 -15.01 -3.07
CA VAL A 372 -2.77 -15.92 -2.67
C VAL A 372 -3.12 -16.91 -3.78
N THR A 373 -3.81 -17.99 -3.41
CA THR A 373 -4.43 -18.94 -4.32
C THR A 373 -5.79 -19.42 -3.79
N ALA A 374 -6.51 -20.22 -4.57
CA ALA A 374 -7.74 -20.86 -4.11
C ALA A 374 -7.46 -21.73 -2.86
N GLY A 375 -8.33 -21.58 -1.85
CA GLY A 375 -8.21 -22.23 -0.54
C GLY A 375 -7.51 -21.38 0.52
N ASP A 376 -6.85 -20.29 0.14
CA ASP A 376 -6.27 -19.35 1.12
C ASP A 376 -7.37 -18.46 1.74
N SER A 377 -7.06 -17.82 2.87
CA SER A 377 -7.96 -16.85 3.52
C SER A 377 -7.23 -15.52 3.71
N VAL A 378 -7.93 -14.43 3.38
CA VAL A 378 -7.42 -13.07 3.54
C VAL A 378 -7.82 -12.58 4.93
N SER A 379 -6.85 -12.19 5.75
CA SER A 379 -7.12 -11.63 7.08
C SER A 379 -7.36 -10.12 7.01
N GLY A 380 -8.16 -9.58 7.94
CA GLY A 380 -8.35 -8.14 8.11
C GLY A 380 -7.24 -7.44 8.90
N ALA A 381 -6.10 -8.11 9.12
CA ALA A 381 -4.99 -7.58 9.92
C ALA A 381 -3.93 -6.84 9.07
N PHE A 382 -4.00 -6.99 7.74
CA PHE A 382 -2.99 -6.49 6.82
C PHE A 382 -3.65 -5.89 5.56
N ASP A 383 -2.83 -5.46 4.60
CA ASP A 383 -3.26 -4.89 3.33
C ASP A 383 -4.18 -5.84 2.53
N SER A 384 -5.11 -5.25 1.76
CA SER A 384 -6.14 -5.95 0.99
C SER A 384 -5.64 -6.45 -0.36
N LEU A 385 -4.42 -6.10 -0.79
CA LEU A 385 -3.88 -6.54 -2.08
C LEU A 385 -3.69 -8.06 -2.11
N LEU A 386 -4.35 -8.70 -3.07
CA LEU A 386 -4.33 -10.14 -3.29
C LEU A 386 -3.33 -10.51 -4.38
N ALA A 387 -3.37 -9.75 -5.49
CA ALA A 387 -2.59 -9.98 -6.68
C ALA A 387 -2.46 -8.72 -7.52
N LYS A 388 -1.52 -8.75 -8.47
CA LYS A 388 -1.32 -7.74 -9.50
C LYS A 388 -1.45 -8.39 -10.87
N ILE A 389 -2.33 -7.87 -11.71
CA ILE A 389 -2.47 -8.29 -13.10
C ILE A 389 -1.65 -7.34 -13.96
N ILE A 390 -0.65 -7.85 -14.67
CA ILE A 390 0.21 -7.05 -15.53
C ILE A 390 -0.01 -7.45 -16.98
N VAL A 391 -0.28 -6.45 -17.82
CA VAL A 391 -0.72 -6.63 -19.20
C VAL A 391 0.10 -5.78 -20.14
N THR A 392 0.82 -6.43 -21.03
CA THR A 392 1.75 -5.78 -21.95
C THR A 392 1.31 -5.99 -23.39
N GLY A 393 1.40 -4.94 -24.19
CA GLY A 393 1.18 -4.92 -25.63
C GLY A 393 2.31 -4.19 -26.35
N ARG A 394 2.34 -4.27 -27.68
CA ARG A 394 3.31 -3.52 -28.50
C ARG A 394 3.08 -2.00 -28.46
N ASP A 395 1.87 -1.60 -28.06
CA ASP A 395 1.39 -0.24 -27.91
C ASP A 395 0.28 -0.24 -26.84
N ARG A 396 -0.11 0.96 -26.40
CA ARG A 396 -1.14 1.14 -25.36
C ARG A 396 -2.49 0.54 -25.75
N ALA A 397 -2.86 0.60 -27.04
CA ALA A 397 -4.13 0.08 -27.53
C ALA A 397 -4.20 -1.45 -27.44
N GLU A 398 -3.16 -2.15 -27.90
CA GLU A 398 -3.07 -3.61 -27.79
C GLU A 398 -3.03 -4.04 -26.32
N ALA A 399 -2.33 -3.31 -25.45
CA ALA A 399 -2.29 -3.60 -24.02
C ALA A 399 -3.70 -3.47 -23.39
N LEU A 400 -4.49 -2.45 -23.78
CA LEU A 400 -5.91 -2.31 -23.35
C LEU A 400 -6.80 -3.44 -23.86
N GLU A 401 -6.65 -3.86 -25.12
CA GLU A 401 -7.41 -4.99 -25.69
C GLU A 401 -7.15 -6.28 -24.90
N ARG A 402 -5.87 -6.56 -24.60
CA ARG A 402 -5.47 -7.70 -23.77
C ARG A 402 -5.97 -7.56 -22.34
N ALA A 403 -5.98 -6.35 -21.78
CA ALA A 403 -6.41 -6.09 -20.41
C ALA A 403 -7.91 -6.37 -20.25
N ARG A 404 -8.74 -5.89 -21.18
CA ARG A 404 -10.18 -6.19 -21.21
C ARG A 404 -10.43 -7.69 -21.15
N ARG A 405 -9.71 -8.48 -21.96
CA ARG A 405 -9.80 -9.95 -21.95
C ARG A 405 -9.35 -10.56 -20.63
N ALA A 406 -8.17 -10.20 -20.13
CA ALA A 406 -7.61 -10.77 -18.90
C ALA A 406 -8.50 -10.48 -17.68
N LEU A 407 -9.02 -9.25 -17.58
CA LEU A 407 -9.94 -8.84 -16.51
C LEU A 407 -11.28 -9.58 -16.58
N ASP A 408 -11.80 -9.88 -17.77
CA ASP A 408 -13.02 -10.67 -17.94
C ASP A 408 -12.81 -12.15 -17.60
N GLU A 409 -11.65 -12.73 -17.95
CA GLU A 409 -11.30 -14.13 -17.68
C GLU A 409 -10.94 -14.40 -16.20
N PHE A 410 -10.43 -13.39 -15.49
CA PHE A 410 -10.05 -13.53 -14.08
C PHE A 410 -11.30 -13.66 -13.20
N GLU A 411 -11.33 -14.65 -12.32
CA GLU A 411 -12.45 -14.83 -11.38
C GLU A 411 -11.93 -15.10 -9.96
N VAL A 412 -12.43 -14.33 -9.01
CA VAL A 412 -12.21 -14.54 -7.57
C VAL A 412 -13.58 -14.64 -6.91
N ALA A 413 -13.80 -15.70 -6.13
CA ALA A 413 -15.04 -15.89 -5.36
C ALA A 413 -14.74 -16.27 -3.91
N GLY A 414 -15.65 -15.89 -3.01
CA GLY A 414 -15.54 -16.06 -1.56
C GLY A 414 -15.40 -14.73 -0.80
N LEU A 415 -14.96 -13.68 -1.49
CA LEU A 415 -14.91 -12.30 -1.00
C LEU A 415 -15.10 -11.32 -2.17
N PRO A 416 -15.55 -10.06 -1.92
CA PRO A 416 -15.57 -9.04 -2.96
C PRO A 416 -14.15 -8.63 -3.35
N THR A 417 -14.01 -8.18 -4.61
CA THR A 417 -12.76 -7.61 -5.10
C THR A 417 -13.03 -6.37 -5.96
N VAL A 418 -12.00 -5.56 -6.17
CA VAL A 418 -12.04 -4.39 -7.07
C VAL A 418 -12.13 -4.75 -8.55
N LEU A 419 -12.19 -6.04 -8.90
CA LEU A 419 -12.20 -6.50 -10.29
C LEU A 419 -13.35 -5.93 -11.15
N PRO A 420 -14.60 -5.77 -10.65
CA PRO A 420 -15.66 -5.10 -11.41
C PRO A 420 -15.33 -3.64 -11.72
N PHE A 421 -14.62 -2.94 -10.82
CA PHE A 421 -14.15 -1.58 -11.07
C PHE A 421 -13.12 -1.54 -12.19
N HIS A 422 -12.13 -2.42 -12.18
CA HIS A 422 -11.13 -2.50 -13.25
C HIS A 422 -11.73 -2.83 -14.61
N ARG A 423 -12.72 -3.73 -14.65
CA ARG A 423 -13.48 -4.02 -15.88
C ARG A 423 -14.18 -2.79 -16.44
N LYS A 424 -14.74 -1.94 -15.57
CA LYS A 424 -15.37 -0.69 -15.99
C LYS A 424 -14.33 0.33 -16.48
N VAL A 425 -13.26 0.54 -15.72
CA VAL A 425 -12.16 1.46 -16.06
C VAL A 425 -11.53 1.14 -17.40
N ALA A 426 -11.23 -0.13 -17.69
CA ALA A 426 -10.61 -0.55 -18.96
C ALA A 426 -11.49 -0.29 -20.20
N ARG A 427 -12.73 0.18 -20.00
CA ARG A 427 -13.72 0.53 -21.02
C ARG A 427 -14.19 1.98 -20.92
N ASP A 428 -13.68 2.74 -19.95
CA ASP A 428 -14.08 4.13 -19.74
C ASP A 428 -13.35 5.06 -20.72
N PRO A 429 -14.04 5.94 -21.47
CA PRO A 429 -13.40 6.88 -22.38
C PRO A 429 -12.32 7.76 -21.74
N ALA A 430 -12.49 8.17 -20.47
CA ALA A 430 -11.51 9.02 -19.79
C ALA A 430 -10.17 8.31 -19.59
N PHE A 431 -10.18 6.99 -19.38
CA PHE A 431 -8.98 6.18 -19.21
C PHE A 431 -8.43 5.64 -20.54
N THR A 432 -9.31 5.17 -21.42
CA THR A 432 -8.93 4.60 -22.71
C THR A 432 -8.40 5.66 -23.66
N ALA A 433 -8.87 6.90 -23.55
CA ALA A 433 -8.45 8.05 -24.34
C ALA A 433 -8.48 7.77 -25.86
N GLU A 434 -9.52 7.06 -26.33
CA GLU A 434 -9.67 6.70 -27.75
C GLU A 434 -9.85 7.94 -28.65
N ASP A 435 -10.26 9.09 -28.08
CA ASP A 435 -10.34 10.39 -28.75
C ASP A 435 -9.03 11.21 -28.66
N GLY A 436 -7.98 10.65 -28.06
CA GLY A 436 -6.69 11.31 -27.82
C GLY A 436 -6.63 12.18 -26.57
N THR A 437 -7.70 12.27 -25.78
CA THR A 437 -7.73 13.06 -24.54
C THR A 437 -7.72 12.13 -23.33
N PHE A 438 -6.64 12.18 -22.54
CA PHE A 438 -6.55 11.45 -21.29
C PHE A 438 -7.24 12.23 -20.17
N GLY A 439 -8.33 11.69 -19.63
CA GLY A 439 -9.18 12.35 -18.64
C GLY A 439 -8.88 11.96 -17.19
N VAL A 440 -7.99 11.02 -16.94
CA VAL A 440 -7.68 10.53 -15.58
C VAL A 440 -6.66 11.42 -14.89
N TYR A 441 -6.97 11.79 -13.65
CA TYR A 441 -6.11 12.51 -12.71
C TYR A 441 -6.30 11.94 -11.30
N THR A 442 -5.46 12.38 -10.36
CA THR A 442 -5.35 11.86 -8.98
C THR A 442 -6.62 11.83 -8.13
N ARG A 443 -7.70 12.50 -8.54
CA ARG A 443 -9.01 12.53 -7.86
C ARG A 443 -10.18 12.16 -8.78
N TRP A 444 -9.89 11.62 -9.96
CA TRP A 444 -10.90 11.32 -10.99
C TRP A 444 -11.98 10.36 -10.47
N ILE A 445 -11.59 9.35 -9.67
CA ILE A 445 -12.54 8.39 -9.08
C ILE A 445 -13.57 9.09 -8.18
N GLU A 446 -13.16 10.08 -7.39
CA GLU A 446 -14.03 10.77 -6.44
C GLU A 446 -14.88 11.88 -7.06
N THR A 447 -14.53 12.35 -8.26
CA THR A 447 -15.08 13.60 -8.80
C THR A 447 -15.79 13.45 -10.14
N GLU A 448 -15.32 12.53 -11.01
CA GLU A 448 -15.83 12.40 -12.37
C GLU A 448 -16.25 10.97 -12.73
N PHE A 449 -15.66 9.96 -12.08
CA PHE A 449 -16.04 8.57 -12.33
C PHE A 449 -17.47 8.27 -11.89
N VAL A 450 -18.27 7.76 -12.82
CA VAL A 450 -19.65 7.32 -12.53
C VAL A 450 -19.61 5.90 -11.98
N ASN A 451 -19.66 5.76 -10.65
CA ASN A 451 -19.73 4.45 -10.01
C ASN A 451 -21.17 3.92 -9.94
N ASP A 452 -21.56 3.08 -10.90
CA ASP A 452 -22.84 2.37 -10.96
C ASP A 452 -22.68 0.86 -10.66
N ILE A 453 -21.52 0.48 -10.11
CA ILE A 453 -21.19 -0.92 -9.84
C ILE A 453 -22.09 -1.40 -8.69
N PRO A 454 -22.84 -2.49 -8.87
CA PRO A 454 -23.67 -3.02 -7.79
C PRO A 454 -22.79 -3.50 -6.64
N ALA A 455 -23.27 -3.29 -5.41
CA ALA A 455 -22.67 -3.89 -4.23
C ALA A 455 -22.58 -5.41 -4.39
N TRP A 456 -21.49 -5.99 -3.90
CA TRP A 456 -21.33 -7.44 -3.90
C TRP A 456 -22.47 -8.10 -3.10
N ASP A 457 -23.06 -9.14 -3.69
CA ASP A 457 -24.28 -9.81 -3.22
C ASP A 457 -24.02 -11.19 -2.61
N GLY A 458 -22.75 -11.60 -2.52
CA GLY A 458 -22.37 -12.83 -1.84
C GLY A 458 -22.52 -12.75 -0.31
N GLU A 459 -22.55 -13.92 0.33
CA GLU A 459 -22.53 -14.03 1.78
C GLU A 459 -21.08 -14.08 2.26
N LEU A 460 -20.71 -13.15 3.16
CA LEU A 460 -19.42 -13.21 3.84
C LEU A 460 -19.41 -14.40 4.79
N GLU A 461 -18.52 -15.35 4.53
CA GLU A 461 -18.17 -16.37 5.50
C GLU A 461 -17.24 -15.74 6.55
N SER A 462 -17.51 -16.02 7.83
CA SER A 462 -16.54 -15.67 8.87
C SER A 462 -15.22 -16.39 8.55
N PRO A 463 -14.07 -15.71 8.66
CA PRO A 463 -12.78 -16.37 8.51
C PRO A 463 -12.76 -17.64 9.37
N ALA A 464 -12.32 -18.75 8.81
CA ALA A 464 -12.25 -19.99 9.56
C ALA A 464 -11.43 -19.75 10.84
N GLU A 465 -11.98 -20.10 12.01
CA GLU A 465 -11.22 -20.03 13.26
C GLU A 465 -9.92 -20.82 13.07
N THR A 466 -8.79 -20.14 13.30
CA THR A 466 -7.48 -20.79 13.26
C THR A 466 -7.52 -21.94 14.24
N ALA A 467 -7.40 -23.17 13.71
CA ALA A 467 -7.44 -24.36 14.55
C ALA A 467 -6.40 -24.23 15.66
N GLY A 468 -6.85 -24.28 16.92
CA GLY A 468 -5.98 -24.20 18.08
C GLY A 468 -4.83 -25.20 17.96
N ARG A 469 -3.68 -24.81 18.49
CA ARG A 469 -2.47 -25.62 18.51
C ARG A 469 -1.88 -25.62 19.91
N HIS A 470 -1.20 -26.71 20.23
CA HIS A 470 -0.40 -26.82 21.45
C HIS A 470 1.02 -27.30 21.09
N THR A 471 1.99 -26.87 21.88
CA THR A 471 3.39 -27.28 21.72
C THR A 471 3.66 -28.50 22.57
N VAL A 472 4.19 -29.55 21.95
CA VAL A 472 4.70 -30.75 22.64
C VAL A 472 6.21 -30.82 22.49
N VAL A 473 6.90 -31.37 23.50
CA VAL A 473 8.32 -31.67 23.40
C VAL A 473 8.48 -33.12 22.95
N VAL A 474 9.02 -33.34 21.77
CA VAL A 474 9.36 -34.68 21.25
C VAL A 474 10.87 -34.88 21.29
N GLU A 475 11.31 -36.13 21.41
CA GLU A 475 12.74 -36.47 21.28
C GLU A 475 12.98 -37.15 19.94
N VAL A 476 13.82 -36.55 19.09
CA VAL A 476 14.20 -37.09 17.78
C VAL A 476 15.71 -37.31 17.77
N GLY A 477 16.13 -38.57 17.69
CA GLY A 477 17.55 -38.94 17.68
C GLY A 477 18.31 -38.47 18.93
N GLY A 478 17.69 -38.52 20.11
CA GLY A 478 18.28 -38.09 21.38
C GLY A 478 18.25 -36.57 21.63
N LYS A 479 17.67 -35.78 20.71
CA LYS A 479 17.51 -34.33 20.86
C LYS A 479 16.06 -33.98 21.16
N ARG A 480 15.85 -33.19 22.22
CA ARG A 480 14.53 -32.64 22.56
C ARG A 480 14.20 -31.48 21.62
N LEU A 481 13.07 -31.57 20.94
CA LEU A 481 12.56 -30.60 19.99
C LEU A 481 11.15 -30.20 20.40
N GLU A 482 10.86 -28.90 20.36
CA GLU A 482 9.51 -28.39 20.48
C GLU A 482 8.80 -28.49 19.14
N VAL A 483 7.64 -29.12 19.13
CA VAL A 483 6.80 -29.31 17.95
C VAL A 483 5.42 -28.79 18.26
N SER A 484 5.00 -27.78 17.49
CA SER A 484 3.60 -27.32 17.52
C SER A 484 2.73 -28.29 16.75
N LEU A 485 1.66 -28.79 17.36
CA LEU A 485 0.69 -29.69 16.74
C LEU A 485 -0.71 -29.05 16.72
N PRO A 486 -1.53 -29.29 15.67
CA PRO A 486 -2.96 -29.02 15.73
C PRO A 486 -3.60 -29.71 16.93
N ASP A 487 -4.52 -29.05 17.62
CA ASP A 487 -5.21 -29.62 18.80
C ASP A 487 -5.89 -30.96 18.50
N ARG A 488 -6.38 -31.13 17.27
CA ARG A 488 -6.95 -32.40 16.78
C ARG A 488 -5.97 -33.60 16.83
N LEU A 489 -4.66 -33.37 16.84
CA LEU A 489 -3.64 -34.44 16.87
C LEU A 489 -3.10 -34.74 18.28
N GLY A 490 -3.42 -33.91 19.29
CA GLY A 490 -2.94 -34.07 20.67
C GLY A 490 -3.95 -34.62 21.67
N ALA A 491 -5.19 -34.84 21.27
CA ALA A 491 -6.19 -35.43 22.15
C ALA A 491 -5.84 -36.91 22.40
N PRO A 492 -5.61 -37.35 23.67
CA PRO A 492 -5.45 -38.76 23.96
C PRO A 492 -6.74 -39.49 23.58
N ALA A 493 -6.63 -40.61 22.88
CA ALA A 493 -7.77 -41.47 22.57
C ALA A 493 -8.45 -41.92 23.89
N ALA A 494 -9.62 -41.34 24.21
CA ALA A 494 -10.37 -41.67 25.41
C ALA A 494 -11.73 -42.33 25.08
N LYS A 495 -11.66 -43.67 25.03
CA LYS A 495 -12.63 -44.77 25.31
C LYS A 495 -13.93 -44.93 24.50
N PRO A 496 -14.28 -46.18 24.09
CA PRO A 496 -15.51 -46.48 23.36
C PRO A 496 -16.69 -46.41 24.33
N GLY A 497 -17.51 -45.36 24.21
CA GLY A 497 -18.69 -45.25 25.08
C GLY A 497 -19.34 -43.88 25.14
N ARG A 498 -19.62 -43.24 24.00
CA ARG A 498 -20.77 -42.31 23.84
C ARG A 498 -20.87 -41.89 22.37
N PRO A 499 -22.08 -41.89 21.77
CA PRO A 499 -22.23 -41.45 20.39
C PRO A 499 -21.93 -39.95 20.30
N VAL A 500 -21.16 -39.58 19.28
CA VAL A 500 -20.94 -38.19 18.89
C VAL A 500 -22.30 -37.60 18.52
N VAL A 501 -22.79 -36.67 19.32
CA VAL A 501 -23.97 -35.87 18.98
C VAL A 501 -23.56 -34.92 17.87
N ALA A 502 -24.10 -35.14 16.67
CA ALA A 502 -23.98 -34.18 15.57
C ALA A 502 -24.55 -32.82 16.04
N PRO A 503 -23.85 -31.69 15.80
CA PRO A 503 -24.40 -30.39 16.13
C PRO A 503 -25.65 -30.13 15.27
N PRO A 504 -26.70 -29.47 15.80
CA PRO A 504 -27.91 -29.24 15.03
C PRO A 504 -27.61 -28.24 13.90
N SER A 505 -28.03 -28.57 12.68
CA SER A 505 -28.05 -27.61 11.58
C SER A 505 -29.08 -26.52 11.91
N ARG A 506 -28.64 -25.35 12.35
CA ARG A 506 -29.50 -24.17 12.39
C ARG A 506 -29.67 -23.65 10.96
N ARG A 507 -30.79 -24.00 10.34
CA ARG A 507 -31.36 -23.19 9.26
C ARG A 507 -31.82 -21.86 9.87
N SER A 508 -31.14 -20.77 9.55
CA SER A 508 -31.69 -19.42 9.76
C SER A 508 -32.16 -18.87 8.42
N HIS A 509 -33.47 -18.63 8.33
CA HIS A 509 -34.08 -17.84 7.28
C HIS A 509 -33.68 -16.36 7.41
N SER A 510 -33.27 -15.79 6.28
CA SER A 510 -33.43 -14.38 5.87
C SER A 510 -33.29 -13.26 6.93
N ALA A 511 -32.16 -12.55 6.91
CA ALA A 511 -32.10 -11.10 7.16
C ALA A 511 -30.77 -10.52 6.63
N SER A 512 -30.85 -9.30 6.10
CA SER A 512 -29.83 -8.49 5.43
C SER A 512 -28.49 -8.31 6.19
N PRO A 513 -27.38 -7.98 5.50
CA PRO A 513 -26.03 -8.12 6.02
C PRO A 513 -25.61 -6.89 6.84
N THR A 514 -25.71 -7.01 8.16
CA THR A 514 -24.88 -6.24 9.12
C THR A 514 -24.12 -7.26 9.95
N ALA A 515 -22.96 -7.69 9.44
CA ALA A 515 -22.08 -8.63 10.14
C ALA A 515 -21.41 -7.91 11.32
N GLY A 516 -21.68 -8.39 12.54
CA GLY A 516 -20.95 -7.94 13.73
C GLY A 516 -21.74 -7.83 15.03
N ALA A 517 -22.90 -8.49 15.22
CA ALA A 517 -23.47 -8.54 16.58
C ALA A 517 -24.47 -9.69 16.80
N THR A 518 -23.98 -10.81 17.32
CA THR A 518 -24.80 -11.65 18.20
C THR A 518 -24.43 -11.28 19.64
N GLY A 519 -25.02 -10.20 20.16
CA GLY A 519 -24.78 -9.69 21.51
C GLY A 519 -24.89 -8.17 21.62
N ASP A 520 -24.67 -7.65 22.82
CA ASP A 520 -24.71 -6.22 23.12
C ASP A 520 -23.44 -5.49 22.63
N ALA A 521 -22.34 -6.20 22.38
CA ALA A 521 -21.06 -5.63 22.01
C ALA A 521 -20.94 -5.24 20.53
N VAL A 522 -20.55 -3.99 20.28
CA VAL A 522 -20.04 -3.50 19.01
C VAL A 522 -18.53 -3.71 18.99
N LYS A 523 -18.04 -4.44 17.98
CA LYS A 523 -16.62 -4.79 17.85
C LYS A 523 -15.98 -4.16 16.62
N SER A 524 -14.68 -3.92 16.67
CA SER A 524 -13.91 -3.51 15.49
C SER A 524 -13.86 -4.66 14.48
N PRO A 525 -14.26 -4.46 13.21
CA PRO A 525 -14.24 -5.52 12.21
C PRO A 525 -12.82 -5.86 11.72
N MET A 526 -11.86 -4.94 11.91
CA MET A 526 -10.48 -5.05 11.45
C MET A 526 -9.52 -4.33 12.39
N GLN A 527 -8.20 -4.45 12.16
CA GLN A 527 -7.24 -3.60 12.86
C GLN A 527 -7.40 -2.15 12.35
N ALA A 528 -7.62 -1.20 13.26
CA ALA A 528 -7.91 0.18 12.89
C ALA A 528 -7.48 1.17 13.98
N THR A 529 -7.28 2.43 13.63
CA THR A 529 -7.11 3.53 14.59
C THR A 529 -8.45 4.20 14.86
N VAL A 530 -8.82 4.42 16.11
CA VAL A 530 -10.06 5.14 16.43
C VAL A 530 -9.88 6.61 16.08
N VAL A 531 -10.67 7.13 15.15
CA VAL A 531 -10.64 8.55 14.75
C VAL A 531 -11.52 9.38 15.66
N LYS A 532 -12.73 8.89 15.90
CA LYS A 532 -13.77 9.62 16.62
C LYS A 532 -14.74 8.65 17.29
N VAL A 533 -15.15 8.98 18.51
CA VAL A 533 -16.35 8.40 19.12
C VAL A 533 -17.47 9.43 18.94
N ALA A 534 -18.57 9.02 18.33
CA ALA A 534 -19.70 9.89 17.98
C ALA A 534 -20.81 9.90 19.04
N VAL A 535 -20.65 9.10 20.11
CA VAL A 535 -21.62 8.90 21.17
C VAL A 535 -20.99 8.99 22.56
N GLU A 536 -21.83 9.27 23.55
CA GLU A 536 -21.45 9.33 24.97
C GLU A 536 -22.02 8.12 25.75
N GLU A 537 -21.40 7.81 26.88
CA GLU A 537 -21.89 6.76 27.77
C GLU A 537 -23.26 7.12 28.35
N GLY A 538 -24.22 6.20 28.28
CA GLY A 538 -25.61 6.43 28.66
C GLY A 538 -26.48 7.06 27.56
N GLN A 539 -25.93 7.37 26.38
CA GLN A 539 -26.70 7.91 25.26
C GLN A 539 -27.61 6.83 24.64
N GLN A 540 -28.85 7.20 24.31
CA GLN A 540 -29.73 6.34 23.51
C GLN A 540 -29.40 6.46 22.03
N VAL A 541 -29.32 5.31 21.35
CA VAL A 541 -29.09 5.22 19.90
C VAL A 541 -30.15 4.35 19.26
N VAL A 542 -30.45 4.65 18.00
CA VAL A 542 -31.28 3.83 17.13
C VAL A 542 -30.37 3.05 16.19
N LYS A 543 -30.81 1.86 15.78
CA LYS A 543 -30.11 1.05 14.78
C LYS A 543 -29.79 1.89 13.54
N GLY A 544 -28.51 1.91 13.16
CA GLY A 544 -27.99 2.71 12.05
C GLY A 544 -27.31 4.01 12.46
N ASP A 545 -27.48 4.47 13.71
CA ASP A 545 -26.81 5.67 14.21
C ASP A 545 -25.29 5.48 14.23
N LEU A 546 -24.54 6.52 13.88
CA LEU A 546 -23.08 6.51 13.93
C LEU A 546 -22.61 6.47 15.38
N VAL A 547 -21.80 5.47 15.74
CA VAL A 547 -21.27 5.33 17.09
C VAL A 547 -19.76 5.57 17.18
N VAL A 548 -18.98 5.07 16.22
CA VAL A 548 -17.52 5.24 16.18
C VAL A 548 -17.07 5.44 14.73
N VAL A 549 -16.03 6.22 14.51
CA VAL A 549 -15.32 6.30 13.22
C VAL A 549 -13.94 5.71 13.45
N LEU A 550 -13.62 4.68 12.67
CA LEU A 550 -12.30 4.05 12.65
C LEU A 550 -11.55 4.48 11.39
N GLU A 551 -10.23 4.53 11.42
CA GLU A 551 -9.39 4.65 10.24
C GLU A 551 -8.61 3.36 10.09
N ALA A 552 -8.90 2.65 9.02
CA ALA A 552 -8.14 1.48 8.60
C ALA A 552 -7.87 1.60 7.11
N MET A 553 -6.69 1.16 6.66
CA MET A 553 -6.38 1.08 5.23
C MET A 553 -6.59 2.41 4.50
N LYS A 554 -6.19 3.52 5.14
CA LYS A 554 -6.35 4.91 4.66
C LYS A 554 -7.80 5.35 4.42
N MET A 555 -8.77 4.69 5.05
CA MET A 555 -10.18 5.04 4.96
C MET A 555 -10.83 5.18 6.33
N GLU A 556 -11.56 6.27 6.50
CA GLU A 556 -12.51 6.39 7.60
C GLU A 556 -13.69 5.45 7.36
N GLN A 557 -13.95 4.60 8.35
CA GLN A 557 -15.04 3.65 8.41
C GLN A 557 -16.00 4.06 9.53
N PRO A 558 -17.22 4.51 9.19
CA PRO A 558 -18.26 4.72 10.17
C PRO A 558 -18.78 3.37 10.68
N ILE A 559 -18.70 3.15 11.98
CA ILE A 559 -19.33 2.04 12.70
C ILE A 559 -20.70 2.51 13.19
N GLN A 560 -21.73 1.78 12.80
CA GLN A 560 -23.12 2.09 13.13
C GLN A 560 -23.66 1.18 14.24
N ALA A 561 -24.64 1.67 14.99
CA ALA A 561 -25.38 0.89 15.97
C ALA A 561 -26.10 -0.29 15.30
N HIS A 562 -25.85 -1.52 15.77
CA HIS A 562 -26.48 -2.73 15.22
C HIS A 562 -27.91 -2.96 15.71
N LYS A 563 -28.29 -2.33 16.82
CA LYS A 563 -29.63 -2.36 17.42
C LYS A 563 -29.92 -1.04 18.14
N ASP A 564 -31.19 -0.82 18.44
CA ASP A 564 -31.61 0.25 19.34
C ASP A 564 -31.16 -0.09 20.76
N GLY A 565 -30.79 0.93 21.55
CA GLY A 565 -30.45 0.73 22.95
C GLY A 565 -29.64 1.86 23.55
N THR A 566 -29.06 1.59 24.72
CA THR A 566 -28.26 2.57 25.47
C THR A 566 -26.78 2.21 25.39
N ILE A 567 -25.95 3.19 25.04
CA ILE A 567 -24.49 3.04 24.95
C ILE A 567 -23.88 2.83 26.35
N GLY A 568 -22.96 1.88 26.48
CA GLY A 568 -22.14 1.68 27.67
C GLY A 568 -20.80 1.04 27.37
N GLY A 569 -19.86 1.06 28.33
CA GLY A 569 -18.59 0.35 28.23
C GLY A 569 -17.74 0.75 27.02
N ILE A 570 -17.63 2.05 26.75
CA ILE A 570 -16.84 2.59 25.64
C ILE A 570 -15.35 2.33 25.90
N ASP A 571 -14.72 1.53 25.05
CA ASP A 571 -13.30 1.18 25.06
C ASP A 571 -12.66 1.51 23.70
N ALA A 572 -12.88 2.75 23.24
CA ALA A 572 -12.46 3.25 21.94
C ALA A 572 -11.94 4.70 22.05
N SER A 573 -10.78 4.91 22.66
CA SER A 573 -10.22 6.27 22.80
C SER A 573 -9.68 6.79 21.46
N PRO A 574 -10.03 8.01 21.01
CA PRO A 574 -9.48 8.59 19.78
C PRO A 574 -7.94 8.58 19.77
N GLY A 575 -7.34 8.21 18.63
CA GLY A 575 -5.89 8.06 18.44
C GLY A 575 -5.34 6.70 18.82
N THR A 576 -6.13 5.78 19.41
CA THR A 576 -5.67 4.44 19.76
C THR A 576 -5.87 3.44 18.62
N THR A 577 -4.87 2.58 18.39
CA THR A 577 -4.99 1.46 17.45
C THR A 577 -5.57 0.25 18.17
N VAL A 578 -6.66 -0.28 17.61
CA VAL A 578 -7.39 -1.46 18.11
C VAL A 578 -7.25 -2.61 17.13
N SER A 579 -7.25 -3.85 17.63
CA SER A 579 -7.19 -5.05 16.82
C SER A 579 -8.56 -5.45 16.26
N ALA A 580 -8.57 -6.31 15.25
CA ALA A 580 -9.80 -6.93 14.79
C ALA A 580 -10.47 -7.72 15.94
N GLY A 581 -11.77 -7.52 16.14
CA GLY A 581 -12.55 -8.14 17.20
C GLY A 581 -12.52 -7.42 18.55
N HIS A 582 -11.75 -6.33 18.70
CA HIS A 582 -11.73 -5.49 19.90
C HIS A 582 -13.12 -4.91 20.20
N GLN A 583 -13.55 -4.93 21.46
CA GLN A 583 -14.83 -4.35 21.84
C GLN A 583 -14.72 -2.83 21.87
N LEU A 584 -15.50 -2.14 21.04
CA LEU A 584 -15.52 -0.68 20.98
C LEU A 584 -16.47 -0.09 22.02
N LEU A 585 -17.67 -0.67 22.14
CA LEU A 585 -18.71 -0.27 23.08
C LEU A 585 -19.79 -1.35 23.19
N LEU A 586 -20.71 -1.18 24.13
CA LEU A 586 -21.92 -1.98 24.31
C LEU A 586 -23.15 -1.14 23.97
N ILE A 587 -24.16 -1.79 23.40
CA ILE A 587 -25.51 -1.27 23.24
C ILE A 587 -26.40 -2.20 24.06
N SER A 588 -27.01 -1.69 25.12
CA SER A 588 -27.89 -2.45 26.02
C SER A 588 -29.36 -2.22 25.71
#